data_AF-A0A7K3PEC9-F1
#
_entry.id   AF-A0A7K3PEC9-F1
#
_cell.length_a   1.000
_cell.length_b   1.000
_cell.length_c   1.000
_cell.angle_alpha   90.00
_cell.angle_beta   90.00
_cell.angle_gamma   90.00
#
_symmetry.space_group_name_H-M   'P 1'
#
loop_
_entity.id
_entity.type
_entity.pdbx_description
1 polymer ?
#
loop_
_entity_poly.entity_id
_entity_poly.type
_entity_poly.pdbx_seq_one_letter_code
_entity_poly.pdbx_strand_id
1 'polypeptide(L)' 'MLGQKKGRRETYAQAREFDVDGKPVKDVDFTDHGRPRDHDDPHQHPYNENSTGGSRSRGEAEPLEGWNY' A
#
# COMPACT_ATOMS: atom_id res chain seq x y z
N MET A 1 -2.33 2.85 10.70
CA MET A 1 -2.48 1.60 11.48
C MET A 1 -1.52 0.57 10.93
N LEU A 2 -0.83 -0.20 11.79
CA LEU A 2 0.04 -1.31 11.38
C LEU A 2 -0.68 -2.66 11.59
N GLY A 3 -0.51 -3.59 10.68
CA GLY A 3 -1.06 -4.94 10.78
C GLY A 3 -0.27 -5.96 9.94
N GLN A 4 -0.75 -7.20 9.92
CA GLN A 4 -0.21 -8.26 9.05
C GLN A 4 -1.20 -8.60 7.94
N LYS A 5 -0.68 -8.85 6.75
CA LYS A 5 -1.46 -9.24 5.57
C LYS A 5 -0.92 -10.52 4.97
N LYS A 6 -1.83 -11.47 4.71
CA LYS A 6 -1.50 -12.72 4.03
C LYS A 6 -1.39 -12.46 2.53
N GLY A 7 -0.15 -12.47 2.03
CA GLY A 7 0.14 -12.47 0.60
C GLY A 7 0.03 -13.86 -0.02
N ARG A 8 0.39 -13.94 -1.30
CA ARG A 8 0.42 -15.22 -2.03
C ARG A 8 1.57 -16.13 -1.56
N ARG A 9 2.72 -15.55 -1.20
CA ARG A 9 3.96 -16.26 -0.84
C ARG A 9 4.20 -16.24 0.66
N GLU A 10 4.20 -15.05 1.26
CA GLU A 10 4.34 -14.89 2.71
C GLU A 10 3.26 -13.98 3.31
N THR A 11 3.25 -13.94 4.65
CA THR A 11 2.55 -12.91 5.42
C THR A 11 3.54 -11.78 5.70
N TYR A 12 3.14 -10.55 5.43
CA TYR A 12 4.00 -9.37 5.58
C TYR A 12 3.33 -8.30 6.44
N ALA A 13 4.15 -7.40 6.99
CA ALA A 13 3.65 -6.22 7.66
C ALA A 13 3.10 -5.22 6.63
N GLN A 14 1.91 -4.69 6.89
CA GLN A 14 1.29 -3.65 6.07
C GLN A 14 0.80 -2.53 7.00
N ALA A 15 1.08 -1.29 6.63
CA ALA A 15 0.44 -0.13 7.25
C ALA A 15 -0.67 0.42 6.34
N ARG A 16 -1.68 1.05 6.95
CA ARG A 16 -2.72 1.83 6.28
C ARG A 16 -2.82 3.23 6.86
N GLU A 17 -2.83 4.22 5.98
CA GLU A 17 -3.04 5.62 6.31
C GLU A 17 -4.48 6.04 5.99
N PHE A 18 -5.00 6.97 6.78
CA PHE A 18 -6.34 7.50 6.68
C PHE A 18 -6.31 9.03 6.68
N ASP A 19 -7.25 9.66 5.97
CA ASP A 19 -7.47 11.10 6.05
C ASP A 19 -8.20 11.49 7.36
N VAL A 20 -8.45 12.79 7.52
CA VAL A 20 -9.13 13.36 8.69
C VAL A 20 -10.58 12.86 8.87
N ASP A 21 -11.21 12.39 7.80
CA ASP A 21 -12.55 11.79 7.83
C ASP A 21 -12.50 10.29 8.17
N GLY A 22 -11.31 9.72 8.36
CA GLY A 22 -11.09 8.30 8.59
C GLY A 22 -11.23 7.44 7.33
N LYS A 23 -11.15 8.02 6.12
CA LYS A 23 -11.16 7.25 4.87
C LYS A 23 -9.74 6.83 4.51
N PRO A 24 -9.53 5.60 4.00
CA PRO A 24 -8.20 5.14 3.63
C PRO A 24 -7.63 5.97 2.47
N VAL A 25 -6.36 6.36 2.59
CA VAL A 25 -5.63 7.13 1.56
C VAL A 25 -4.50 6.34 0.91
N LYS A 26 -3.78 5.49 1.65
CA LYS A 26 -2.80 4.55 1.08
C LYS A 26 -2.54 3.36 1.99
N ASP A 27 -2.11 2.26 1.39
CA ASP A 27 -1.44 1.16 2.07
C ASP A 27 0.08 1.29 1.85
N VAL A 28 0.87 0.86 2.84
CA VAL A 28 2.33 0.72 2.73
C VAL A 28 2.69 -0.73 3.02
N ASP A 29 3.31 -1.40 2.07
CA ASP A 29 3.75 -2.79 2.20
C ASP A 29 5.25 -2.78 2.53
N PHE A 30 5.62 -3.48 3.62
CA PHE A 30 7.01 -3.69 4.05
C PHE A 30 7.51 -5.04 3.54
N THR A 31 7.47 -5.19 2.21
CA THR A 31 7.93 -6.36 1.47
C THR A 31 8.05 -5.99 -0.01
N ASP A 32 8.91 -6.68 -0.75
CA ASP A 32 8.96 -6.66 -2.22
C ASP A 32 8.04 -7.73 -2.86
N HIS A 33 7.28 -8.49 -2.06
CA HIS A 33 6.49 -9.68 -2.49
C HIS A 33 7.31 -10.76 -3.21
N GLY A 34 8.62 -10.83 -2.95
CA GLY A 34 9.57 -11.67 -3.67
C GLY A 34 9.76 -11.23 -5.12
N ARG A 35 9.70 -9.92 -5.38
CA ARG A 35 9.93 -9.28 -6.69
C ARG A 35 10.91 -8.08 -6.57
N PRO A 36 12.13 -8.28 -6.06
CA PRO A 36 13.07 -7.18 -5.74
C PRO A 36 13.53 -6.36 -6.96
N ARG A 37 13.25 -6.84 -8.18
CA ARG A 37 13.56 -6.14 -9.43
C ARG A 37 12.46 -5.17 -9.86
N ASP A 38 11.23 -5.41 -9.41
CA ASP A 38 10.01 -4.76 -9.92
C ASP A 38 9.15 -4.14 -8.79
N HIS A 39 9.54 -4.32 -7.53
CA HIS A 39 8.89 -3.75 -6.35
C HIS A 39 9.95 -3.26 -5.37
N ASP A 40 9.86 -1.98 -4.99
CA ASP A 40 10.66 -1.44 -3.90
C ASP A 40 10.23 -2.03 -2.54
N ASP A 41 11.14 -2.03 -1.58
CA ASP A 41 10.85 -2.37 -0.19
C ASP A 41 11.39 -1.28 0.75
N PRO A 42 10.53 -0.50 1.42
CA PRO A 42 9.06 -0.52 1.34
C PRO A 42 8.50 0.19 0.09
N HIS A 43 7.25 -0.10 -0.25
CA HIS A 43 6.49 0.63 -1.29
C HIS A 43 5.07 0.96 -0.81
N GLN A 44 4.42 1.92 -1.48
CA GLN A 44 3.06 2.37 -1.18
C GLN A 44 2.08 2.05 -2.31
N HIS A 45 0.80 2.03 -1.94
CA HIS A 45 -0.32 1.88 -2.85
C HIS A 45 -1.41 2.92 -2.51
N PRO A 46 -1.52 4.02 -3.28
CA PRO A 46 -2.53 5.04 -3.04
C PRO A 46 -3.95 4.51 -3.31
N TYR A 47 -4.94 5.00 -2.59
CA TYR A 47 -6.34 4.70 -2.86
C TYR A 47 -6.92 5.69 -3.87
N ASN A 48 -7.27 5.19 -5.05
CA ASN A 48 -7.85 5.97 -6.12
C ASN A 48 -9.36 6.12 -5.95
N GLU A 49 -9.87 7.31 -6.27
CA GLU A 49 -11.31 7.51 -6.34
C GLU A 49 -11.91 6.69 -7.47
N ASN A 50 -13.07 6.10 -7.20
CA ASN A 50 -13.83 5.42 -8.24
C ASN A 50 -14.68 6.46 -8.98
N SER A 51 -14.46 6.61 -10.28
CA SER A 51 -15.17 7.58 -11.12
C SER A 51 -16.69 7.37 -11.17
N THR A 52 -17.18 6.22 -10.72
CA THR A 52 -18.62 5.89 -10.65
C THR A 52 -19.22 6.05 -9.25
N GLY A 53 -18.46 6.57 -8.28
CA GLY A 53 -18.94 6.77 -6.90
C GLY A 53 -18.95 5.50 -6.04
N GLY A 54 -18.34 4.41 -6.51
CA GLY A 54 -18.12 3.19 -5.72
C GLY A 54 -16.98 3.32 -4.69
N SER A 55 -16.72 2.24 -3.96
CA SER A 55 -15.60 2.18 -3.01
C SER A 55 -14.27 2.50 -3.69
N ARG A 56 -13.39 3.23 -3.00
CA ARG A 56 -12.02 3.50 -3.45
C ARG A 56 -11.30 2.18 -3.73
N SER A 57 -10.54 2.14 -4.81
CA SER A 57 -9.69 1.01 -5.17
C SER A 57 -8.25 1.28 -4.78
N ARG A 58 -7.53 0.22 -4.44
CA ARG A 58 -6.09 0.28 -4.23
C ARG A 58 -5.40 0.44 -5.59
N GLY A 59 -4.54 1.44 -5.73
CA GLY A 59 -3.76 1.73 -6.92
C GLY A 59 -2.56 0.79 -7.09
N GLU A 60 -1.78 1.07 -8.14
CA GLU A 60 -0.52 0.38 -8.43
C GLU A 60 0.53 0.63 -7.34
N ALA A 61 1.61 -0.15 -7.36
CA ALA A 61 2.73 0.05 -6.46
C ALA A 61 3.56 1.27 -6.89
N GLU A 62 3.92 2.10 -5.91
CA GLU A 62 4.77 3.27 -6.07
C GLU A 62 5.86 3.28 -4.98
N PRO A 63 7.04 3.86 -5.24
CA PRO A 63 8.06 4.05 -4.22
C PRO A 63 7.48 4.81 -3.01
N LEU A 64 7.90 4.44 -1.80
CA LEU A 64 7.44 5.16 -0.60
C LEU A 64 8.04 6.58 -0.57
N GLU A 65 7.18 7.58 -0.66
CA GLU A 65 7.60 8.99 -0.71
C GLU A 65 8.38 9.40 0.55
N GLY A 66 9.51 10.08 0.37
CA GLY A 66 10.39 10.50 1.46
C GLY A 66 11.23 9.38 2.08
N TRP A 67 11.07 8.14 1.62
CA TRP A 67 11.92 7.02 2.02
C TRP A 67 13.20 7.04 1.18
N ASN A 68 14.31 7.41 1.80
CA ASN A 68 15.64 7.38 1.19
C ASN A 68 16.45 6.26 1.83
N TYR A 69 17.05 5.39 1.01
CA TYR A 69 18.00 4.35 1.40
C TYR A 69 19.37 4.94 1.73
#